data_AF-A0A257XYC2-F1
#
_entry.id   AF-A0A257XYC2-F1
#
_cell.length_a   1.000
_cell.length_b   1.000
_cell.length_c   1.000
_cell.angle_alpha   90.00
_cell.angle_beta   90.00
_cell.angle_gamma   90.00
#
_symmetry.space_group_name_H-M   'P 1'
#
loop_
_entity.id
_entity.type
_entity.pdbx_description
1 polymer ?
#
loop_
_entity_poly.entity_id
_entity_poly.type
_entity_poly.pdbx_seq_one_letter_code
_entity_poly.pdbx_strand_id
1 'polypeptide(L)'
;MSAPSKTAPSKTAPPRAHGDSAAEVEVSPPHLLGQGFRDYLRYDVRLHHEPGGAAETSQRDIVVGGRVVAVLCFDPTRDRVVLIHQFRLAAHLATGLGRMVEIVAGRVDPGEAPAAAAHRECLEEIGIAPTRLEE
;
A
#
# COMPACT_ATOMS: atom_id res chain seq x y z
N MET A 1 58.35 26.79 4.14
CA MET A 1 57.96 25.55 3.44
C MET A 1 57.10 24.74 4.39
N SER A 2 55.77 24.87 4.30
CA SER A 2 54.83 24.07 5.11
C SER A 2 54.07 23.14 4.16
N ALA A 3 54.22 21.84 4.38
CA ALA A 3 53.52 20.81 3.63
C ALA A 3 52.01 20.83 3.95
N PRO A 4 51.12 20.62 2.96
CA PRO A 4 49.70 20.48 3.25
C PRO A 4 49.40 19.08 3.81
N SER A 5 48.73 19.06 4.96
CA SER A 5 48.13 17.88 5.57
C SER A 5 47.05 17.32 4.64
N LYS A 6 47.19 16.06 4.21
CA LYS A 6 46.15 15.31 3.50
C LYS A 6 45.20 14.71 4.54
N THR A 7 44.05 15.32 4.73
CA THR A 7 42.93 14.73 5.46
C THR A 7 42.37 13.57 4.63
N ALA A 8 42.36 12.36 5.20
CA ALA A 8 41.73 11.20 4.58
C ALA A 8 40.20 11.38 4.51
N PRO A 9 39.52 10.91 3.44
CA PRO A 9 38.08 11.00 3.37
C PRO A 9 37.44 10.13 4.45
N SER A 10 36.54 10.74 5.22
CA SER A 10 35.59 10.09 6.12
C SER A 10 34.90 8.93 5.40
N LYS A 11 34.92 7.74 6.00
CA LYS A 11 34.10 6.60 5.56
C LYS A 11 32.62 6.99 5.71
N THR A 12 32.04 7.52 4.65
CA THR A 12 30.60 7.70 4.52
C THR A 12 29.93 6.34 4.71
N ALA A 13 29.04 6.25 5.68
CA ALA A 13 28.15 5.10 5.85
C ALA A 13 27.46 4.79 4.51
N PRO A 14 27.21 3.51 4.19
CA PRO A 14 26.57 3.15 2.95
C PRO A 14 25.21 3.87 2.83
N PRO A 15 24.82 4.32 1.63
CA PRO A 15 23.53 4.96 1.43
C PRO A 15 22.42 4.02 1.90
N ARG A 16 21.46 4.56 2.67
CA ARG A 16 20.24 3.82 3.04
C ARG A 16 19.59 3.32 1.74
N ALA A 17 19.30 2.02 1.66
CA ALA A 17 18.62 1.45 0.50
C ALA A 17 17.32 2.22 0.26
N HIS A 18 17.10 2.66 -0.98
CA HIS A 18 15.85 3.30 -1.40
C HIS A 18 14.81 2.20 -1.59
N GLY A 19 14.20 1.75 -0.50
CA GLY A 19 13.17 0.71 -0.53
C GLY A 19 12.62 0.43 0.85
N ASP A 20 11.62 -0.43 0.90
CA ASP A 20 11.02 -0.88 2.14
C ASP A 20 12.06 -1.64 2.98
N SER A 21 12.05 -1.40 4.28
CA SER A 21 12.93 -2.06 5.23
C SER A 21 12.16 -2.41 6.50
N ALA A 22 12.61 -3.46 7.20
CA ALA A 22 12.05 -3.79 8.50
C ALA A 22 12.20 -2.61 9.48
N ALA A 23 11.19 -2.38 10.31
CA ALA A 23 11.23 -1.43 11.40
C ALA A 23 11.46 -2.15 12.73
N GLU A 24 12.27 -1.57 13.61
CA GLU A 24 12.36 -1.99 15.00
C GLU A 24 11.18 -1.36 15.76
N VAL A 25 10.15 -2.17 16.02
CA VAL A 25 8.88 -1.69 16.54
C VAL A 25 8.25 -2.69 17.51
N GLU A 26 7.71 -2.18 18.61
CA GLU A 26 6.81 -2.93 19.49
C GLU A 26 5.38 -2.48 19.23
N VAL A 27 4.47 -3.44 19.05
CA VAL A 27 3.05 -3.18 18.76
C VAL A 27 2.20 -3.96 19.76
N SER A 28 1.27 -3.27 20.42
CA SER A 28 0.33 -3.91 21.35
C SER A 28 -0.64 -4.86 20.62
N PRO A 29 -1.34 -5.74 21.35
CA PRO A 29 -2.60 -6.29 20.86
C PRO A 29 -3.59 -5.17 20.50
N PRO A 30 -4.48 -5.37 19.51
CA PRO A 30 -5.46 -4.36 19.15
C PRO A 30 -6.50 -4.15 20.25
N HIS A 31 -6.87 -2.89 20.46
CA HIS A 31 -8.08 -2.52 21.20
C HIS A 31 -9.19 -2.17 20.21
N LEU A 32 -10.32 -2.85 20.30
CA LEU A 32 -11.49 -2.58 19.46
C LEU A 32 -12.16 -1.27 19.90
N LEU A 33 -12.16 -0.26 19.02
CA LEU A 33 -12.83 1.02 19.25
C LEU A 33 -14.27 1.02 18.74
N GLY A 34 -14.56 0.24 17.69
CA GLY A 34 -15.89 0.16 17.12
C GLY A 34 -16.05 -0.99 16.13
N GLN A 35 -17.27 -1.53 16.07
CA GLN A 35 -17.67 -2.58 15.14
C GLN A 35 -18.66 -2.03 14.11
N GLY A 36 -18.57 -2.54 12.88
CA GLY A 36 -19.46 -2.18 11.79
C GLY A 36 -19.20 -3.08 10.59
N PHE A 37 -19.30 -2.51 9.38
CA PHE A 37 -18.91 -3.25 8.17
C PHE A 37 -17.42 -3.63 8.15
N ARG A 38 -16.58 -2.82 8.81
CA ARG A 38 -15.16 -3.09 9.07
C ARG A 38 -14.87 -2.74 10.53
N ASP A 39 -13.94 -3.47 11.14
CA ASP A 39 -13.49 -3.19 12.50
C ASP A 39 -12.60 -1.94 12.53
N TYR A 40 -12.81 -1.11 13.56
CA TYR A 40 -11.99 0.05 13.86
C TYR A 40 -11.19 -0.24 15.13
N LEU A 41 -9.87 -0.36 14.98
CA LEU A 41 -8.95 -0.83 16.01
C LEU A 41 -7.94 0.24 16.39
N ARG A 42 -7.51 0.25 17.64
CA ARG A 42 -6.38 1.04 18.15
C ARG A 42 -5.20 0.15 18.51
N TYR A 43 -4.00 0.62 18.18
CA TYR A 43 -2.74 0.04 18.59
C TYR A 43 -1.90 1.07 19.32
N ASP A 44 -1.23 0.64 20.39
CA ASP A 44 -0.11 1.37 20.98
C ASP A 44 1.18 0.90 20.29
N VAL A 45 1.95 1.86 19.78
CA VAL A 45 3.16 1.62 18.97
C VAL A 45 4.36 2.29 19.64
N ARG A 46 5.46 1.55 19.77
CA ARG A 46 6.78 2.07 20.18
C ARG A 46 7.77 1.83 19.04
N LEU A 47 8.15 2.90 18.34
CA LEU A 47 9.01 2.85 17.17
C LEU A 47 10.43 3.32 17.49
N HIS A 48 11.44 2.52 17.12
CA HIS A 48 12.84 2.87 17.20
C HIS A 48 13.36 3.28 15.81
N HIS A 49 13.69 4.56 15.64
CA HIS A 49 14.21 5.10 14.38
C HIS A 49 15.68 4.74 14.13
N GLU A 50 16.41 4.49 15.21
CA GLU A 50 17.82 4.12 15.20
C GLU A 50 18.04 2.97 16.19
N PRO A 51 18.89 1.98 15.86
CA PRO A 51 19.18 0.87 16.77
C PRO A 51 19.71 1.35 18.12
N GLY A 52 19.06 0.94 19.21
CA GLY A 52 19.41 1.36 20.57
C GLY A 52 19.03 2.82 20.92
N GLY A 53 18.37 3.53 20.01
CA GLY A 53 17.81 4.87 20.23
C GLY A 53 16.52 4.84 21.06
N ALA A 54 16.11 6.01 21.55
CA ALA A 54 14.86 6.18 22.28
C ALA A 54 13.65 5.82 21.40
N ALA A 55 12.67 5.12 21.99
CA ALA A 55 11.42 4.80 21.32
C ALA A 55 10.51 6.03 21.27
N GLU A 56 9.94 6.30 20.09
CA GLU A 56 8.79 7.18 19.97
C GLU A 56 7.52 6.38 20.28
N THR A 57 6.74 6.83 21.26
CA THR A 57 5.46 6.19 21.62
C THR A 57 4.30 6.93 20.98
N SER A 58 3.37 6.20 20.38
CA SER A 58 2.18 6.79 19.78
C SER A 58 1.01 5.82 19.68
N GLN A 59 -0.19 6.35 19.49
CA GLN A 59 -1.40 5.57 19.21
C GLN A 59 -1.73 5.63 17.71
N ARG A 60 -2.20 4.51 17.16
CA ARG A 60 -2.63 4.41 15.76
C ARG A 60 -4.01 3.77 15.68
N ASP A 61 -4.92 4.47 15.04
CA ASP A 61 -6.26 3.97 14.76
C ASP A 61 -6.32 3.47 13.31
N ILE A 62 -6.79 2.23 13.12
CA ILE A 62 -6.76 1.50 11.86
C ILE A 62 -8.15 0.92 11.57
N VAL A 63 -8.64 1.14 10.34
CA VAL A 63 -9.77 0.40 9.80
C VAL A 63 -9.23 -0.80 9.04
N VAL A 64 -9.58 -2.02 9.46
CA VAL A 64 -9.01 -3.23 8.87
C VAL A 64 -9.75 -3.60 7.58
N GLY A 65 -9.06 -3.48 6.45
CA GLY A 65 -9.50 -3.97 5.15
C GLY A 65 -9.30 -5.47 4.96
N GLY A 66 -9.92 -6.03 3.92
CA GLY A 66 -9.60 -7.37 3.42
C GLY A 66 -8.50 -7.32 2.36
N ARG A 67 -8.03 -8.48 1.93
CA ARG A 67 -7.13 -8.58 0.76
C ARG A 67 -7.88 -8.14 -0.49
N VAL A 68 -7.16 -7.45 -1.37
CA VAL A 68 -7.68 -6.96 -2.65
C VAL A 68 -6.68 -7.22 -3.76
N VAL A 69 -7.17 -7.30 -4.98
CA VAL A 69 -6.37 -7.23 -6.21
C VAL A 69 -6.73 -5.97 -6.96
N ALA A 70 -5.75 -5.43 -7.68
CA ALA A 70 -5.96 -4.32 -8.60
C ALA A 70 -5.20 -4.62 -9.90
N VAL A 71 -5.83 -4.40 -11.04
CA VAL A 71 -5.35 -4.82 -12.35
C VAL A 71 -5.26 -3.61 -13.26
N LEU A 72 -4.05 -3.24 -13.66
CA LEU A 72 -3.83 -2.27 -14.73
C LEU A 72 -4.00 -2.98 -16.08
N CYS A 73 -5.20 -2.92 -16.65
CA CYS A 73 -5.49 -3.54 -17.94
C CYS A 73 -4.85 -2.75 -19.09
N PHE A 74 -4.04 -3.43 -19.91
CA PHE A 74 -3.34 -2.85 -21.06
C PHE A 74 -3.67 -3.62 -22.34
N ASP A 75 -4.02 -2.89 -23.40
CA ASP A 75 -4.15 -3.41 -24.76
C ASP A 75 -2.87 -3.09 -25.57
N PRO A 76 -2.01 -4.09 -25.83
CA PRO A 76 -0.74 -3.87 -26.51
C PRO A 76 -0.89 -3.56 -28.00
N THR A 77 -2.02 -3.89 -28.62
CA THR A 77 -2.25 -3.60 -30.04
C THR A 77 -2.62 -2.13 -30.24
N ARG A 78 -3.39 -1.57 -29.30
CA ARG A 78 -3.84 -0.17 -29.34
C ARG A 78 -2.96 0.79 -28.56
N ASP A 79 -2.02 0.26 -27.78
CA ASP A 79 -1.17 1.00 -26.84
C ASP A 79 -2.00 1.87 -25.89
N ARG A 80 -2.95 1.24 -25.20
CA ARG A 80 -3.91 1.92 -24.32
C ARG A 80 -4.16 1.15 -23.04
N VAL A 81 -4.44 1.88 -21.97
CA VAL A 81 -4.98 1.32 -20.72
C VAL A 81 -6.51 1.39 -20.71
N VAL A 82 -7.13 0.37 -20.11
CA VAL A 82 -8.57 0.35 -19.86
C VAL A 82 -8.82 0.81 -18.42
N LEU A 83 -9.69 1.81 -18.27
CA LEU A 83 -10.10 2.36 -16.99
C LEU A 83 -11.62 2.28 -16.86
N ILE A 84 -12.10 2.24 -15.63
CA ILE A 84 -13.52 2.24 -15.29
C ILE A 84 -13.91 3.51 -14.55
N HIS A 85 -15.21 3.77 -14.49
CA HIS A 85 -15.76 4.79 -13.60
C HIS A 85 -16.59 4.15 -12.50
N GLN A 86 -16.24 4.40 -11.25
CA GLN A 86 -17.00 3.91 -10.08
C GLN A 86 -17.43 5.05 -9.17
N PHE A 87 -18.57 4.87 -8.49
CA PHE A 87 -19.00 5.81 -7.48
C PHE A 87 -18.31 5.52 -6.14
N ARG A 88 -17.60 6.51 -5.60
CA ARG A 88 -16.95 6.48 -4.29
C ARG A 88 -17.54 7.56 -3.40
N LEU A 89 -18.30 7.16 -2.38
CA LEU A 89 -18.92 8.08 -1.42
C LEU A 89 -17.89 8.95 -0.72
N ALA A 90 -16.78 8.38 -0.24
CA ALA A 90 -15.73 9.12 0.46
C ALA A 90 -15.14 10.25 -0.40
N ALA A 91 -14.87 9.98 -1.67
CA ALA A 91 -14.38 10.98 -2.62
C ALA A 91 -15.43 12.06 -2.91
N HIS A 92 -16.70 11.68 -3.04
CA HIS A 92 -17.79 12.63 -3.23
C HIS A 92 -17.94 13.57 -2.03
N LEU A 93 -17.88 13.04 -0.80
CA LEU A 93 -17.96 13.86 0.42
C LEU A 93 -16.77 14.82 0.54
N ALA A 94 -15.56 14.39 0.15
CA ALA A 94 -14.36 15.20 0.25
C ALA A 94 -14.24 16.27 -0.85
N THR A 95 -14.71 15.98 -2.07
CA THR A 95 -14.39 16.78 -3.26
C THR A 95 -15.59 17.15 -4.13
N GLY A 96 -16.77 16.58 -3.89
CA GLY A 96 -17.92 16.65 -4.79
C GLY A 96 -17.82 15.74 -6.02
N LEU A 97 -16.65 15.14 -6.31
CA LEU A 97 -16.40 14.33 -7.49
C LEU A 97 -16.41 12.84 -7.14
N GLY A 98 -17.61 12.26 -7.04
CA GLY A 98 -17.79 10.87 -6.61
C GLY A 98 -17.58 9.82 -7.70
N ARG A 99 -17.69 10.19 -8.97
CA ARG A 99 -17.52 9.29 -10.12
C ARG A 99 -16.04 9.23 -10.49
N MET A 100 -15.27 8.43 -9.78
CA MET A 100 -13.83 8.33 -9.91
C MET A 100 -13.43 7.50 -11.12
N VAL A 101 -12.33 7.88 -11.76
CA VAL A 101 -11.63 7.07 -12.75
C VAL A 101 -10.71 6.11 -12.00
N GLU A 102 -10.86 4.81 -12.24
CA GLU A 102 -10.16 3.76 -11.49
C GLU A 102 -9.65 2.66 -12.43
N ILE A 103 -8.73 1.84 -11.92
CA ILE A 103 -8.39 0.54 -12.50
C ILE A 103 -9.37 -0.52 -12.00
N VAL A 104 -9.41 -1.67 -12.68
CA VAL A 104 -10.20 -2.81 -12.19
C VAL A 104 -9.63 -3.24 -10.84
N ALA A 105 -10.48 -3.39 -9.83
CA ALA A 105 -10.03 -3.81 -8.52
C ALA A 105 -11.17 -4.41 -7.70
N GLY A 106 -10.84 -5.42 -6.90
CA GLY A 106 -11.83 -6.02 -6.03
C GLY A 106 -11.25 -6.92 -4.97
N ARG A 107 -12.14 -7.53 -4.19
CA ARG A 107 -11.74 -8.30 -3.00
C ARG A 107 -11.26 -9.67 -3.43
N VAL A 108 -10.27 -10.18 -2.69
CA VAL A 108 -9.88 -11.59 -2.76
C VAL A 108 -10.71 -12.34 -1.73
N ASP A 109 -11.50 -13.29 -2.18
CA ASP A 109 -12.34 -14.10 -1.30
C ASP A 109 -11.52 -15.09 -0.47
N PRO A 110 -12.05 -15.57 0.68
CA PRO A 110 -11.38 -16.58 1.49
C PRO A 110 -11.05 -17.84 0.68
N GLY A 111 -9.77 -18.17 0.59
CA GLY A 111 -9.27 -19.32 -0.19
C GLY A 111 -9.10 -19.06 -1.69
N GLU A 112 -9.44 -17.87 -2.18
CA GLU A 112 -9.24 -17.48 -3.57
C GLU A 112 -7.77 -17.09 -3.83
N ALA A 113 -7.21 -17.57 -4.94
CA ALA A 113 -5.89 -17.15 -5.40
C ALA A 113 -5.96 -15.72 -5.98
N PRO A 114 -4.96 -14.85 -5.76
CA PRO A 114 -4.97 -13.49 -6.30
C PRO A 114 -5.20 -13.42 -7.81
N ALA A 115 -4.51 -14.26 -8.60
CA ALA A 115 -4.74 -14.33 -10.04
C ALA A 115 -6.20 -14.67 -10.40
N ALA A 116 -6.84 -15.60 -9.68
CA ALA A 116 -8.23 -15.96 -9.91
C ALA A 116 -9.18 -14.79 -9.62
N ALA A 117 -8.96 -14.07 -8.52
CA ALA A 117 -9.69 -12.86 -8.20
C ALA A 117 -9.51 -11.81 -9.32
N ALA A 118 -8.29 -11.59 -9.79
CA ALA A 118 -7.99 -10.63 -10.85
C ALA A 118 -8.75 -10.95 -12.16
N HIS A 119 -8.78 -12.23 -12.55
CA HIS A 119 -9.55 -12.68 -13.72
C HIS A 119 -11.06 -12.46 -13.53
N ARG A 120 -11.60 -12.81 -12.36
CA ARG A 120 -13.03 -12.63 -12.02
C ARG A 120 -13.43 -11.16 -12.05
N GLU A 121 -12.69 -10.30 -11.37
CA GLU A 121 -12.98 -8.86 -11.29
C GLU A 121 -12.91 -8.20 -12.68
N CYS A 122 -11.95 -8.58 -13.53
CA CYS A 122 -11.92 -8.07 -14.91
C CYS A 122 -13.16 -8.50 -15.71
N LEU A 123 -13.60 -9.75 -15.57
CA LEU A 123 -14.83 -10.21 -16.23
C LEU A 123 -16.06 -9.46 -15.73
N GLU A 124 -16.17 -9.22 -14.42
CA GLU A 124 -17.32 -8.53 -13.81
C GLU A 124 -17.37 -7.04 -14.14
N GLU A 125 -16.24 -6.33 -14.08
CA GLU A 125 -16.21 -4.87 -14.19
C GLU A 125 -16.07 -4.36 -15.62
N ILE A 126 -15.38 -5.10 -16.49
CA ILE A 126 -15.15 -4.69 -17.89
C ILE A 126 -15.60 -5.72 -18.93
N GLY A 127 -16.17 -6.86 -18.50
CA GLY A 127 -16.74 -7.87 -19.39
C GLY A 127 -15.71 -8.74 -20.11
N ILE A 128 -14.43 -8.66 -19.75
CA ILE A 128 -13.35 -9.41 -20.40
C ILE A 128 -12.27 -9.79 -19.40
N ALA A 129 -11.84 -11.04 -19.42
CA ALA A 129 -10.69 -11.50 -18.65
C ALA A 129 -9.38 -11.26 -19.42
N PRO A 130 -8.27 -10.95 -18.72
CA PRO A 130 -6.97 -10.79 -19.38
C PRO A 130 -6.51 -12.11 -20.01
N THR A 131 -5.87 -12.03 -21.17
CA THR A 131 -5.26 -13.20 -21.84
C THR A 131 -3.93 -13.60 -21.22
N ARG A 132 -3.27 -12.66 -20.53
CA ARG A 132 -2.02 -12.83 -19.81
C ARG A 132 -2.05 -11.95 -18.57
N LEU A 133 -1.59 -12.49 -17.43
CA LEU A 133 -1.46 -11.78 -16.17
C LEU A 133 0.00 -11.82 -15.72
N GLU A 134 0.53 -10.68 -15.29
CA GLU A 134 1.87 -10.54 -14.73
C GLU A 134 1.73 -9.96 -13.31
N GLU A 135 2.44 -10.53 -12.35
CA GLU A 135 2.41 -10.16 -10.92
C GLU A 135 3.74 -9.53 -10.47
#